data_AF-A0A2V9J665-F1
#
_entry.id   AF-A0A2V9J665-F1
#
_cell.length_a   1.000
_cell.length_b   1.000
_cell.length_c   1.000
_cell.angle_alpha   90.00
_cell.angle_beta   90.00
_cell.angle_gamma   90.00
#
_symmetry.space_group_name_H-M   'P 1'
#
loop_
_entity.id
_entity.type
_entity.pdbx_description
1 polymer ?
#
loop_
_entity_poly.entity_id
_entity_poly.type
_entity_poly.pdbx_seq_one_letter_code
_entity_poly.pdbx_strand_id
1 'polypeptide(L)'
;MAMLFVPIGMSAPVSGAIFTTNSTCTGVNLNIYASKDDVYLDGGPAHPGAAGLPDGSYYVRVTVPDGTTVLGKSLTPVVTVSGGEFASCYQVSAIVLSAASGFTAAGFNDTSNPGGEYKVWVSNVSTFDNDSSKTDNFKVKVGTVDPGTLRVRKFYDANANGINDDGQLITGWKIRIQDNIDYIRFTPVDIILDADTYYVTECTPLEKNWVATTQPLTVQLNNGDDTTASIGNVCLGAGGGLTLGFWSNKNGQGLLNYSDLASLGSLNLRDAYGANYDPASYSFRTWLLSATATNMSYMLSAQLAATSLDVAHGFVKGSALIYAPGTASANPLGFASVNAVVAEANTELGVHGLVLSGNSFRSYQERLKNALDNANNNRSFVQPAPCPFSFAP
;
A
#
# COMPACT_ATOMS: atom_id res chain seq x y z
N MET A 1 -34.68 -47.72 10.35
CA MET A 1 -35.22 -46.37 10.59
C MET A 1 -34.11 -45.39 10.22
N ALA A 2 -34.04 -44.98 8.95
CA ALA A 2 -33.03 -44.07 8.46
C ALA A 2 -33.46 -42.64 8.79
N MET A 3 -32.68 -41.93 9.59
CA MET A 3 -32.88 -40.50 9.83
C MET A 3 -32.53 -39.75 8.53
N LEU A 4 -33.55 -39.16 7.91
CA LEU A 4 -33.36 -38.13 6.89
C LEU A 4 -32.67 -36.93 7.54
N PHE A 5 -31.42 -36.67 7.17
CA PHE A 5 -30.81 -35.37 7.37
C PHE A 5 -31.45 -34.41 6.37
N VAL A 6 -32.28 -33.48 6.87
CA VAL A 6 -32.73 -32.32 6.10
C VAL A 6 -31.55 -31.33 6.08
N PRO A 7 -31.01 -30.97 4.91
CA PRO A 7 -30.02 -29.90 4.85
C PRO A 7 -30.73 -28.60 5.26
N ILE A 8 -30.24 -27.97 6.34
CA ILE A 8 -30.64 -26.62 6.71
C ILE A 8 -30.12 -25.72 5.58
N GLY A 9 -31.01 -25.24 4.73
CA GLY A 9 -30.66 -24.25 3.72
C GLY A 9 -30.16 -22.99 4.41
N MET A 10 -28.87 -22.68 4.25
CA MET A 10 -28.35 -21.35 4.58
C MET A 10 -29.00 -20.35 3.62
N SER A 11 -29.75 -19.40 4.17
CA SER A 11 -30.35 -18.31 3.39
C SER A 11 -29.23 -17.45 2.81
N ALA A 12 -29.34 -17.07 1.54
CA ALA A 12 -28.34 -16.22 0.92
C ALA A 12 -28.29 -14.85 1.63
N PRO A 13 -27.10 -14.24 1.79
CA PRO A 13 -27.01 -12.90 2.36
C PRO A 13 -27.89 -11.89 1.61
N VAL A 14 -28.55 -11.01 2.34
CA VAL A 14 -29.38 -9.95 1.76
C VAL A 14 -28.53 -9.13 0.80
N SER A 15 -29.06 -8.84 -0.39
CA SER A 15 -28.34 -8.08 -1.43
C SER A 15 -28.37 -6.57 -1.15
N GLY A 16 -27.59 -5.83 -1.92
CA GLY A 16 -27.57 -4.37 -1.90
C GLY A 16 -26.74 -3.73 -0.79
N ALA A 17 -26.91 -2.42 -0.65
CA ALA A 17 -26.19 -1.57 0.27
C ALA A 17 -27.11 -0.47 0.81
N ILE A 18 -26.75 0.08 1.97
CA ILE A 18 -27.39 1.27 2.54
C ILE A 18 -26.33 2.35 2.69
N PHE A 19 -26.76 3.61 2.75
CA PHE A 19 -25.89 4.71 3.09
C PHE A 19 -26.67 5.78 3.85
N THR A 20 -25.97 6.49 4.71
CA THR A 20 -26.47 7.69 5.35
C THR A 20 -26.33 8.87 4.38
N THR A 21 -27.34 9.73 4.39
CA THR A 21 -27.46 10.91 3.54
C THR A 21 -28.10 12.08 4.31
N ASN A 22 -28.33 13.20 3.65
CA ASN A 22 -29.04 14.35 4.22
C ASN A 22 -30.54 14.29 3.83
N SER A 23 -31.31 15.29 4.27
CA SER A 23 -32.76 15.35 4.02
C SER A 23 -33.19 15.35 2.55
N THR A 24 -32.26 15.51 1.60
CA THR A 24 -32.56 15.46 0.16
C THR A 24 -32.44 14.06 -0.43
N CYS A 25 -31.78 13.12 0.26
CA CYS A 25 -31.46 11.78 -0.26
C CYS A 25 -30.81 11.77 -1.66
N THR A 26 -30.07 12.84 -2.01
CA THR A 26 -29.36 12.94 -3.30
C THR A 26 -27.84 12.76 -3.17
N GLY A 27 -27.32 12.83 -1.95
CA GLY A 27 -25.90 12.63 -1.67
C GLY A 27 -25.63 11.21 -1.20
N VAL A 28 -24.82 10.45 -1.94
CA VAL A 28 -24.20 9.24 -1.39
C VAL A 28 -23.03 9.64 -0.49
N ASN A 29 -22.91 8.99 0.67
CA ASN A 29 -21.68 8.99 1.47
C ASN A 29 -21.33 10.34 2.13
N LEU A 30 -22.32 11.05 2.70
CA LEU A 30 -22.06 12.29 3.45
C LEU A 30 -21.40 12.02 4.80
N ASN A 31 -21.78 10.91 5.47
CA ASN A 31 -21.23 10.25 6.67
C ASN A 31 -20.81 11.13 7.87
N ILE A 32 -20.89 12.46 7.80
CA ILE A 32 -20.52 13.40 8.86
C ILE A 32 -21.60 14.47 8.94
N TYR A 33 -22.24 14.56 10.09
CA TYR A 33 -23.44 15.37 10.32
C TYR A 33 -23.24 16.36 11.45
N ALA A 34 -23.87 17.53 11.34
CA ALA A 34 -23.83 18.54 12.40
C ALA A 34 -24.69 18.14 13.60
N SER A 35 -25.80 17.43 13.36
CA SER A 35 -26.70 16.93 14.39
C SER A 35 -27.31 15.58 14.00
N LYS A 36 -27.93 14.89 14.97
CA LYS A 36 -28.65 13.62 14.72
C LYS A 36 -29.87 13.80 13.81
N ASP A 37 -30.41 15.02 13.75
CA ASP A 37 -31.57 15.33 12.92
C ASP A 37 -31.19 15.52 11.45
N ASP A 38 -29.91 15.69 11.14
CA ASP A 38 -29.42 15.77 9.76
C ASP A 38 -29.16 14.39 9.14
N VAL A 39 -29.27 13.31 9.93
CA VAL A 39 -28.96 11.94 9.51
C VAL A 39 -30.20 11.29 8.89
N TYR A 40 -30.16 11.12 7.57
CA TYR A 40 -31.15 10.38 6.82
C TYR A 40 -30.55 9.08 6.27
N LEU A 41 -31.41 8.13 5.95
CA LEU A 41 -31.04 6.80 5.48
C LEU A 41 -31.70 6.51 4.15
N ASP A 42 -30.89 5.97 3.23
CA ASP A 42 -31.32 5.60 1.88
C ASP A 42 -30.68 4.27 1.43
N GLY A 43 -31.22 3.67 0.39
CA GLY A 43 -30.85 2.35 -0.11
C GLY A 43 -30.18 2.40 -1.48
N GLY A 44 -28.87 2.14 -1.53
CA GLY A 44 -28.08 1.87 -2.75
C GLY A 44 -28.18 2.90 -3.91
N PRO A 45 -27.36 2.75 -4.97
CA PRO A 45 -27.46 3.64 -6.14
C PRO A 45 -28.81 3.50 -6.85
N ALA A 46 -29.55 4.59 -7.03
CA ALA A 46 -30.82 4.60 -7.76
C ALA A 46 -30.62 4.69 -9.28
N HIS A 47 -30.33 3.56 -9.94
CA HIS A 47 -30.29 3.48 -11.39
C HIS A 47 -30.79 2.13 -11.92
N PRO A 48 -31.32 2.06 -13.17
CA PRO A 48 -31.71 0.79 -13.79
C PRO A 48 -30.58 -0.23 -13.74
N GLY A 49 -30.85 -1.42 -13.18
CA GLY A 49 -29.87 -2.50 -13.01
C GLY A 49 -29.02 -2.44 -11.74
N ALA A 50 -29.24 -1.45 -10.85
CA ALA A 50 -28.59 -1.42 -9.54
C ALA A 50 -29.08 -2.57 -8.66
N ALA A 51 -28.16 -3.20 -7.93
CA ALA A 51 -28.48 -4.24 -6.95
C ALA A 51 -28.96 -3.58 -5.65
N GLY A 52 -30.22 -3.13 -5.64
CA GLY A 52 -30.88 -2.62 -4.44
C GLY A 52 -31.12 -3.68 -3.36
N LEU A 53 -31.61 -3.26 -2.20
CA LEU A 53 -32.15 -4.21 -1.23
C LEU A 53 -33.38 -4.92 -1.85
N PRO A 54 -33.66 -6.18 -1.52
CA PRO A 54 -34.89 -6.82 -1.97
C PRO A 54 -36.14 -6.06 -1.50
N ASP A 55 -37.21 -6.08 -2.29
CA ASP A 55 -38.48 -5.50 -1.89
C ASP A 55 -38.98 -6.13 -0.58
N GLY A 56 -39.45 -5.29 0.35
CA GLY A 56 -39.83 -5.75 1.67
C GLY A 56 -39.87 -4.65 2.71
N SER A 57 -40.08 -5.05 3.96
CA SER A 57 -40.06 -4.15 5.12
C SER A 57 -38.92 -4.53 6.05
N TYR A 58 -38.20 -3.52 6.54
CA TYR A 58 -36.93 -3.69 7.26
C TYR A 58 -36.95 -3.01 8.62
N TYR A 59 -36.30 -3.67 9.59
CA TYR A 59 -35.96 -3.13 10.90
C TYR A 59 -34.71 -2.24 10.78
N VAL A 60 -34.61 -1.25 11.67
CA VAL A 60 -33.45 -0.36 11.76
C VAL A 60 -32.90 -0.34 13.17
N ARG A 61 -31.57 -0.36 13.34
CA ARG A 61 -30.92 -0.04 14.62
C ARG A 61 -29.70 0.84 14.40
N VAL A 62 -29.36 1.60 15.44
CA VAL A 62 -28.13 2.38 15.55
C VAL A 62 -27.32 1.80 16.70
N THR A 63 -26.04 1.53 16.48
CA THR A 63 -25.10 1.03 17.48
C THR A 63 -23.86 1.92 17.56
N VAL A 64 -23.02 1.68 18.57
CA VAL A 64 -21.60 2.07 18.51
C VAL A 64 -20.90 1.37 17.32
N PRO A 65 -19.71 1.85 16.86
CA PRO A 65 -19.10 1.39 15.61
C PRO A 65 -18.81 -0.12 15.54
N ASP A 66 -18.43 -0.75 16.65
CA ASP A 66 -18.16 -2.20 16.70
C ASP A 66 -19.43 -3.09 16.65
N GLY A 67 -20.62 -2.49 16.74
CA GLY A 67 -21.90 -3.19 16.71
C GLY A 67 -22.37 -3.77 18.06
N THR A 68 -21.58 -3.64 19.13
CA THR A 68 -21.83 -4.35 20.40
C THR A 68 -22.91 -3.69 21.27
N THR A 69 -23.03 -2.37 21.23
CA THR A 69 -23.98 -1.59 22.05
C THR A 69 -25.04 -0.92 21.19
N VAL A 70 -26.31 -1.23 21.44
CA VAL A 70 -27.47 -0.62 20.74
C VAL A 70 -27.81 0.73 21.38
N LEU A 71 -27.81 1.78 20.56
CA LEU A 71 -28.10 3.17 20.95
C LEU A 71 -29.53 3.58 20.62
N GLY A 72 -30.12 2.96 19.60
CA GLY A 72 -31.54 3.05 19.28
C GLY A 72 -31.98 1.95 18.31
N LYS A 73 -33.25 1.57 18.30
CA LYS A 73 -33.80 0.58 17.36
C LYS A 73 -35.28 0.78 17.09
N SER A 74 -35.74 0.25 15.96
CA SER A 74 -37.17 0.05 15.72
C SER A 74 -37.66 -1.24 16.38
N LEU A 75 -38.92 -1.26 16.81
CA LEU A 75 -39.58 -2.47 17.36
C LEU A 75 -40.32 -3.27 16.28
N THR A 76 -40.65 -2.60 15.18
CA THR A 76 -41.28 -3.16 13.98
C THR A 76 -40.42 -2.80 12.76
N PRO A 77 -40.70 -3.39 11.59
CA PRO A 77 -40.19 -2.85 10.34
C PRO A 77 -40.67 -1.40 10.16
N VAL A 78 -39.76 -0.49 9.79
CA VAL A 78 -40.02 0.96 9.65
C VAL A 78 -39.55 1.53 8.31
N VAL A 79 -38.72 0.77 7.58
CA VAL A 79 -38.27 1.09 6.23
C VAL A 79 -38.98 0.16 5.24
N THR A 80 -39.48 0.70 4.14
CA THR A 80 -40.06 -0.07 3.04
C THR A 80 -39.20 0.08 1.79
N VAL A 81 -38.90 -1.04 1.15
CA VAL A 81 -38.19 -1.11 -0.13
C VAL A 81 -39.16 -1.59 -1.21
N SER A 82 -39.22 -0.87 -2.33
CA SER A 82 -40.04 -1.19 -3.49
C SER A 82 -39.29 -0.89 -4.77
N GLY A 83 -39.28 -1.82 -5.72
CA GLY A 83 -38.48 -1.70 -6.94
C GLY A 83 -36.97 -1.68 -6.68
N GLY A 84 -36.52 -2.21 -5.54
CA GLY A 84 -35.11 -2.14 -5.11
C GLY A 84 -34.69 -0.83 -4.46
N GLU A 85 -35.59 0.14 -4.32
CA GLU A 85 -35.31 1.48 -3.77
C GLU A 85 -36.10 1.73 -2.48
N PHE A 86 -35.59 2.61 -1.61
CA PHE A 86 -36.31 3.00 -0.41
C PHE A 86 -37.53 3.84 -0.80
N ALA A 87 -38.70 3.50 -0.27
CA ALA A 87 -39.95 4.19 -0.59
C ALA A 87 -40.00 5.65 -0.10
N SER A 88 -39.08 6.05 0.78
CA SER A 88 -38.97 7.39 1.36
C SER A 88 -37.55 7.66 1.84
N CYS A 89 -37.23 8.95 2.03
CA CYS A 89 -36.03 9.38 2.71
C CYS A 89 -36.27 9.36 4.23
N TYR A 90 -35.70 8.39 4.95
CA TYR A 90 -36.03 8.17 6.36
C TYR A 90 -35.05 8.89 7.29
N GLN A 91 -35.53 9.83 8.10
CA GLN A 91 -34.72 10.45 9.16
C GLN A 91 -34.46 9.43 10.26
N VAL A 92 -33.20 9.11 10.53
CA VAL A 92 -32.81 8.01 11.43
C VAL A 92 -33.33 8.25 12.85
N SER A 93 -33.23 9.47 13.36
CA SER A 93 -33.72 9.84 14.70
C SER A 93 -35.25 9.70 14.83
N ALA A 94 -36.00 9.81 13.75
CA ALA A 94 -37.46 9.71 13.77
C ALA A 94 -37.99 8.27 13.73
N ILE A 95 -37.23 7.34 13.13
CA ILE A 95 -37.69 5.95 12.89
C ILE A 95 -37.20 4.92 13.93
N VAL A 96 -36.27 5.32 14.80
CA VAL A 96 -35.76 4.48 15.88
C VAL A 96 -36.17 5.02 17.24
N LEU A 97 -36.22 4.15 18.24
CA LEU A 97 -36.49 4.49 19.63
C LEU A 97 -35.20 4.36 20.45
N SER A 98 -34.97 5.31 21.36
CA SER A 98 -33.70 5.44 22.06
C SER A 98 -33.54 4.41 23.17
N ALA A 99 -32.33 3.88 23.35
CA ALA A 99 -32.07 2.91 24.41
C ALA A 99 -32.24 3.52 25.81
N ALA A 100 -31.90 4.81 26.00
CA ALA A 100 -32.07 5.50 27.29
C ALA A 100 -33.54 5.63 27.70
N SER A 101 -34.47 5.72 26.74
CA SER A 101 -35.91 5.71 27.02
C SER A 101 -36.48 4.31 27.27
N GLY A 102 -35.66 3.26 27.24
CA GLY A 102 -36.14 1.88 27.22
C GLY A 102 -36.86 1.53 25.91
N PHE A 103 -36.49 2.17 24.79
CA PHE A 103 -37.13 2.04 23.49
C PHE A 103 -38.59 2.52 23.46
N THR A 104 -38.88 3.68 24.07
CA THR A 104 -40.23 4.25 24.13
C THR A 104 -40.34 5.66 23.52
N ALA A 105 -39.22 6.38 23.36
CA ALA A 105 -39.18 7.70 22.74
C ALA A 105 -38.28 7.69 21.50
N ALA A 106 -38.68 8.44 20.46
CA ALA A 106 -37.91 8.57 19.22
C ALA A 106 -36.49 9.09 19.47
N GLY A 107 -35.54 8.62 18.65
CA GLY A 107 -34.14 9.01 18.68
C GLY A 107 -33.19 7.86 18.99
N PHE A 108 -31.90 8.17 19.06
CA PHE A 108 -30.85 7.25 19.51
C PHE A 108 -29.91 7.97 20.48
N ASN A 109 -29.36 7.23 21.44
CA ASN A 109 -28.46 7.76 22.46
C ASN A 109 -27.16 8.34 21.86
N ASP A 110 -26.43 9.15 22.62
CA ASP A 110 -25.05 9.50 22.25
C ASP A 110 -24.14 8.28 22.30
N THR A 111 -23.19 8.24 21.38
CA THR A 111 -22.13 7.25 21.39
C THR A 111 -21.05 7.67 22.39
N SER A 112 -20.37 6.70 22.99
CA SER A 112 -19.31 6.98 23.98
C SER A 112 -17.92 7.13 23.38
N ASN A 113 -17.75 6.90 22.07
CA ASN A 113 -16.45 7.08 21.42
C ASN A 113 -16.15 8.57 21.18
N PRO A 114 -14.87 9.01 21.31
CA PRO A 114 -14.49 10.42 21.17
C PRO A 114 -14.84 11.03 19.81
N GLY A 115 -14.80 10.22 18.75
CA GLY A 115 -15.05 10.66 17.38
C GLY A 115 -16.53 10.84 17.02
N GLY A 116 -17.47 10.63 17.94
CA GLY A 116 -18.90 10.78 17.68
C GLY A 116 -19.43 9.82 16.61
N GLU A 117 -18.82 8.64 16.47
CA GLU A 117 -19.14 7.66 15.43
C GLU A 117 -20.25 6.67 15.84
N TYR A 118 -21.08 6.32 14.87
CA TYR A 118 -22.23 5.43 14.95
C TYR A 118 -22.21 4.45 13.77
N LYS A 119 -22.90 3.32 13.94
CA LYS A 119 -23.21 2.39 12.86
C LYS A 119 -24.72 2.21 12.76
N VAL A 120 -25.29 2.50 11.59
CA VAL A 120 -26.69 2.18 11.27
C VAL A 120 -26.76 0.80 10.63
N TRP A 121 -27.80 0.05 10.98
CA TRP A 121 -28.09 -1.27 10.44
C TRP A 121 -29.52 -1.29 9.88
N VAL A 122 -29.69 -1.94 8.73
CA VAL A 122 -31.01 -2.25 8.14
C VAL A 122 -31.10 -3.76 7.97
N SER A 123 -32.16 -4.39 8.48
CA SER A 123 -32.31 -5.85 8.45
C SER A 123 -33.73 -6.31 8.17
N ASN A 124 -33.88 -7.42 7.44
CA ASN A 124 -35.18 -8.06 7.21
C ASN A 124 -35.64 -8.92 8.41
N VAL A 125 -34.80 -9.10 9.44
CA VAL A 125 -35.13 -9.79 10.68
C VAL A 125 -34.82 -8.93 11.90
N SER A 126 -35.57 -9.09 12.98
CA SER A 126 -35.40 -8.29 14.19
C SER A 126 -34.15 -8.63 15.01
N THR A 127 -33.51 -9.77 14.74
CA THR A 127 -32.26 -10.22 15.36
C THR A 127 -31.02 -9.54 14.78
N PHE A 128 -31.14 -8.87 13.62
CA PHE A 128 -30.02 -8.25 12.88
C PHE A 128 -28.87 -9.25 12.65
N ASP A 129 -29.21 -10.45 12.22
CA ASP A 129 -28.21 -11.45 11.83
C ASP A 129 -27.37 -10.89 10.67
N ASN A 130 -26.08 -11.26 10.63
CA ASN A 130 -25.12 -10.65 9.70
C ASN A 130 -25.54 -10.83 8.24
N ASP A 131 -26.00 -12.03 7.87
CA ASP A 131 -26.45 -12.33 6.51
C ASP A 131 -27.80 -11.68 6.17
N SER A 132 -28.50 -11.17 7.18
CA SER A 132 -29.80 -10.51 7.05
C SER A 132 -29.70 -8.98 7.12
N SER A 133 -28.48 -8.43 7.19
CA SER A 133 -28.27 -7.00 7.50
C SER A 133 -27.35 -6.29 6.51
N LYS A 134 -27.58 -4.99 6.34
CA LYS A 134 -26.65 -4.03 5.76
C LYS A 134 -26.32 -2.95 6.76
N THR A 135 -25.12 -2.40 6.64
CA THR A 135 -24.63 -1.40 7.59
C THR A 135 -23.97 -0.23 6.88
N ASP A 136 -24.02 0.93 7.52
CA ASP A 136 -23.22 2.09 7.16
C ASP A 136 -22.73 2.79 8.45
N ASN A 137 -21.57 3.44 8.39
CA ASN A 137 -20.98 4.18 9.50
C ASN A 137 -21.10 5.68 9.28
N PHE A 138 -21.42 6.43 10.33
CA PHE A 138 -21.55 7.89 10.27
C PHE A 138 -21.11 8.56 11.56
N LYS A 139 -20.77 9.84 11.50
CA LYS A 139 -20.41 10.69 12.64
C LYS A 139 -21.43 11.79 12.85
N VAL A 140 -21.75 12.08 14.10
CA VAL A 140 -22.46 13.30 14.50
C VAL A 140 -21.52 14.12 15.35
N LYS A 141 -21.24 15.36 14.93
CA LYS A 141 -20.33 16.25 15.66
C LYS A 141 -20.85 16.50 17.07
N VAL A 142 -20.07 16.13 18.07
CA VAL A 142 -20.37 16.42 19.48
C VAL A 142 -19.90 17.85 19.77
N GLY A 143 -20.76 18.69 20.36
CA GLY A 143 -20.56 20.15 20.44
C GLY A 143 -19.25 20.64 21.09
N THR A 144 -18.81 21.83 20.65
CA THR A 144 -17.75 22.74 21.18
C THR A 144 -16.47 22.15 21.76
N VAL A 145 -16.01 20.98 21.32
CA VAL A 145 -14.62 20.56 21.54
C VAL A 145 -13.75 21.18 20.45
N ASP A 146 -12.59 21.74 20.83
CA ASP A 146 -11.61 22.24 19.86
C ASP A 146 -11.07 21.03 19.07
N PRO A 147 -11.35 20.93 17.76
CA PRO A 147 -10.86 19.82 16.96
C PRO A 147 -9.33 19.88 16.84
N GLY A 148 -8.70 18.72 16.66
CA GLY A 148 -7.27 18.63 16.40
C GLY A 148 -6.94 18.95 14.94
N THR A 149 -5.71 19.39 14.69
CA THR A 149 -5.14 19.52 13.35
C THR A 149 -4.18 18.38 13.08
N LEU A 150 -4.48 17.58 12.05
CA LEU A 150 -3.56 16.58 11.51
C LEU A 150 -2.90 17.14 10.25
N ARG A 151 -1.57 17.27 10.28
CA ARG A 151 -0.74 17.62 9.14
C ARG A 151 -0.16 16.36 8.52
N VAL A 152 -0.55 16.02 7.30
CA VAL A 152 0.09 14.93 6.57
C VAL A 152 1.10 15.50 5.59
N ARG A 153 2.33 14.99 5.68
CA ARG A 153 3.47 15.37 4.84
C ARG A 153 4.00 14.14 4.12
N LYS A 154 4.41 14.36 2.87
CA LYS A 154 5.11 13.36 2.07
C LYS A 154 6.51 13.87 1.81
N PHE A 155 7.51 13.07 2.10
CA PHE A 155 8.90 13.41 1.83
C PHE A 155 9.53 12.44 0.83
N TYR A 156 10.52 12.95 0.11
CA TYR A 156 11.36 12.17 -0.78
C TYR A 156 12.61 11.76 -0.03
N ASP A 157 12.77 10.45 0.12
CA ASP A 157 13.84 9.81 0.88
C ASP A 157 15.00 9.47 -0.06
N ALA A 158 15.76 10.50 -0.42
CA ALA A 158 16.85 10.42 -1.40
C ALA A 158 18.03 9.58 -0.90
N ASN A 159 18.18 9.43 0.42
CA ASN A 159 19.18 8.56 1.03
C ASN A 159 18.64 7.16 1.40
N ALA A 160 17.34 6.92 1.19
CA ALA A 160 16.64 5.67 1.43
C ALA A 160 16.79 5.12 2.86
N ASN A 161 16.76 5.99 3.87
CA ASN A 161 16.91 5.63 5.30
C ASN A 161 15.57 5.58 6.07
N GLY A 162 14.47 5.99 5.45
CA GLY A 162 13.13 6.04 6.04
C GLY A 162 12.86 7.26 6.93
N ILE A 163 13.73 8.29 6.89
CA ILE A 163 13.69 9.47 7.76
C ILE A 163 13.53 10.72 6.89
N ASN A 164 12.72 11.67 7.38
CA ASN A 164 12.53 12.95 6.71
C ASN A 164 13.69 13.91 7.04
N ASP A 165 14.86 13.70 6.44
CA ASP A 165 16.07 14.48 6.67
C ASP A 165 16.72 15.06 5.39
N ASP A 166 16.25 14.67 4.21
CA ASP A 166 16.76 15.16 2.92
C ASP A 166 16.16 16.52 2.48
N GLY A 167 15.17 17.03 3.20
CA GLY A 167 14.57 18.35 2.94
C GLY A 167 13.74 18.44 1.65
N GLN A 168 13.38 17.31 1.05
CA GLN A 168 12.62 17.23 -0.20
C GLN A 168 11.17 16.81 0.06
N LEU A 169 10.21 17.65 -0.35
CA LEU A 169 8.79 17.37 -0.22
C LEU A 169 8.24 16.76 -1.51
N ILE A 170 7.28 15.85 -1.36
CA ILE A 170 6.47 15.34 -2.46
C ILE A 170 5.09 16.00 -2.34
N THR A 171 4.69 16.74 -3.38
CA THR A 171 3.41 17.46 -3.43
C THR A 171 2.46 16.81 -4.42
N GLY A 172 1.18 16.69 -4.09
CA GLY A 172 0.16 16.09 -4.93
C GLY A 172 0.01 14.58 -4.75
N TRP A 173 0.67 13.97 -3.74
CA TRP A 173 0.52 12.53 -3.51
C TRP A 173 -0.84 12.23 -2.89
N LYS A 174 -1.62 11.34 -3.52
CA LYS A 174 -2.95 10.92 -3.06
C LYS A 174 -2.78 10.05 -1.81
N ILE A 175 -3.42 10.46 -0.72
CA ILE A 175 -3.41 9.77 0.56
C ILE A 175 -4.84 9.49 1.02
N ARG A 176 -4.94 8.55 1.95
CA ARG A 176 -6.16 8.23 2.65
C ARG A 176 -5.91 8.34 4.16
N ILE A 177 -6.66 9.19 4.81
CA ILE A 177 -6.75 9.31 6.27
C ILE A 177 -8.06 8.65 6.68
N GLN A 178 -8.05 7.75 7.68
CA GLN A 178 -9.23 6.96 8.04
C GLN A 178 -9.44 6.85 9.55
N ASP A 179 -10.68 6.98 9.99
CA ASP A 179 -11.19 6.70 11.34
C ASP A 179 -12.48 5.87 11.27
N ASN A 180 -12.52 4.90 10.34
CA ASN A 180 -13.70 4.22 9.76
C ASN A 180 -14.45 5.03 8.68
N ILE A 181 -14.16 6.31 8.51
CA ILE A 181 -14.56 7.11 7.34
C ILE A 181 -13.32 7.47 6.52
N ASP A 182 -13.44 7.45 5.18
CA ASP A 182 -12.35 7.78 4.27
C ASP A 182 -12.26 9.28 3.97
N TYR A 183 -11.15 9.90 4.37
CA TYR A 183 -10.76 11.24 3.92
C TYR A 183 -9.68 11.13 2.84
N ILE A 184 -10.09 11.23 1.58
CA ILE A 184 -9.16 11.29 0.45
C ILE A 184 -8.61 12.71 0.30
N ARG A 185 -7.29 12.86 0.35
CA ARG A 185 -6.58 14.14 0.27
C ARG A 185 -5.32 14.01 -0.56
N PHE A 186 -4.69 15.15 -0.84
CA PHE A 186 -3.42 15.22 -1.54
C PHE A 186 -2.42 15.98 -0.67
N THR A 187 -1.17 15.53 -0.64
CA THR A 187 -0.13 16.16 0.20
C THR A 187 0.42 17.45 -0.42
N PRO A 188 0.92 18.40 0.39
CA PRO A 188 0.72 18.49 1.83
C PRO A 188 -0.76 18.79 2.14
N VAL A 189 -1.27 18.22 3.24
CA VAL A 189 -2.61 18.54 3.72
C VAL A 189 -2.59 18.84 5.21
N ASP A 190 -3.33 19.87 5.58
CA ASP A 190 -3.69 20.19 6.96
C ASP A 190 -5.20 19.99 7.04
N ILE A 191 -5.62 19.06 7.89
CA ILE A 191 -7.02 18.72 8.04
C ILE A 191 -7.40 18.85 9.52
N ILE A 192 -8.52 19.53 9.75
CA ILE A 192 -9.13 19.65 11.06
C ILE A 192 -10.04 18.45 11.25
N LEU A 193 -9.81 17.70 12.33
CA LEU A 193 -10.45 16.43 12.62
C LEU A 193 -10.84 16.41 14.10
N ASP A 194 -11.95 15.74 14.41
CA ASP A 194 -12.33 15.50 15.79
C ASP A 194 -11.31 14.55 16.46
N ALA A 195 -11.28 14.52 17.79
CA ALA A 195 -10.38 13.61 18.49
C ALA A 195 -10.71 12.15 18.17
N ASP A 196 -9.74 11.42 17.63
CA ASP A 196 -9.86 10.01 17.29
C ASP A 196 -8.50 9.38 16.96
N THR A 197 -8.52 8.07 16.70
CA THR A 197 -7.41 7.35 16.09
C THR A 197 -7.54 7.39 14.57
N TYR A 198 -6.54 7.96 13.90
CA TYR A 198 -6.47 8.05 12.44
C TYR A 198 -5.42 7.10 11.86
N TYR A 199 -5.80 6.31 10.86
CA TYR A 199 -4.90 5.54 10.03
C TYR A 199 -4.57 6.31 8.76
N VAL A 200 -3.28 6.59 8.54
CA VAL A 200 -2.79 7.36 7.38
C VAL A 200 -2.04 6.41 6.44
N THR A 201 -2.59 6.24 5.25
CA THR A 201 -2.03 5.44 4.17
C THR A 201 -1.82 6.28 2.92
N GLU A 202 -0.88 5.85 2.08
CA GLU A 202 -0.71 6.39 0.75
C GLU A 202 -1.39 5.53 -0.31
N CYS A 203 -1.85 6.14 -1.39
CA CYS A 203 -2.27 5.41 -2.57
C CYS A 203 -1.04 5.01 -3.40
N THR A 204 -1.15 3.88 -4.11
CA THR A 204 -0.13 3.44 -5.06
C THR A 204 -0.22 4.28 -6.35
N PRO A 205 0.89 4.89 -6.82
CA PRO A 205 0.92 5.60 -8.09
C PRO A 205 0.86 4.63 -9.27
N LEU A 206 0.56 5.14 -10.47
CA LEU A 206 0.58 4.33 -11.70
C LEU A 206 2.01 3.93 -12.10
N GLU A 207 2.98 4.77 -11.77
CA GLU A 207 4.39 4.59 -12.05
C GLU A 207 5.01 3.58 -11.07
N LYS A 208 5.46 2.44 -11.60
CA LYS A 208 5.93 1.29 -10.81
C LYS A 208 7.32 1.46 -10.21
N ASN A 209 7.97 2.59 -10.45
CA ASN A 209 9.33 2.85 -9.99
C ASN A 209 9.37 3.48 -8.59
N TRP A 210 8.22 3.73 -7.97
CA TRP A 210 8.14 4.25 -6.61
C TRP A 210 8.20 3.12 -5.58
N VAL A 211 8.97 3.35 -4.52
CA VAL A 211 9.13 2.45 -3.38
C VAL A 211 8.84 3.23 -2.10
N ALA A 212 7.94 2.70 -1.27
CA ALA A 212 7.68 3.24 0.05
C ALA A 212 8.86 2.97 0.98
N THR A 213 9.31 3.99 1.72
CA THR A 213 10.41 3.88 2.68
C THR A 213 9.95 4.02 4.14
N THR A 214 8.66 4.27 4.36
CA THR A 214 8.02 4.26 5.67
C THR A 214 6.79 3.36 5.65
N GLN A 215 6.41 2.82 6.82
CA GLN A 215 5.14 2.10 6.96
C GLN A 215 3.95 3.07 7.07
N PRO A 216 2.71 2.62 6.79
CA PRO A 216 1.51 3.34 7.18
C PRO A 216 1.52 3.75 8.64
N LEU A 217 0.89 4.87 8.96
CA LEU A 217 0.93 5.48 10.29
C LEU A 217 -0.41 5.35 10.99
N THR A 218 -0.39 5.03 12.28
CA THR A 218 -1.52 5.20 13.19
C THR A 218 -1.27 6.40 14.07
N VAL A 219 -2.15 7.39 14.02
CA VAL A 219 -2.03 8.67 14.69
C VAL A 219 -3.16 8.82 15.68
N GLN A 220 -2.83 8.97 16.96
CA GLN A 220 -3.79 9.42 17.97
C GLN A 220 -3.88 10.94 17.90
N LEU A 221 -5.09 11.47 17.73
CA LEU A 221 -5.36 12.90 17.71
C LEU A 221 -6.31 13.23 18.86
N ASN A 222 -5.89 14.09 19.78
CA ASN A 222 -6.74 14.62 20.86
C ASN A 222 -7.28 16.00 20.49
N ASN A 223 -8.24 16.49 21.28
CA ASN A 223 -8.80 17.83 21.10
C ASN A 223 -7.71 18.89 21.24
N GLY A 224 -7.65 19.81 20.27
CA GLY A 224 -6.65 20.88 20.20
C GLY A 224 -5.23 20.45 19.83
N ASP A 225 -4.98 19.17 19.55
CA ASP A 225 -3.66 18.70 19.12
C ASP A 225 -3.26 19.33 17.77
N ASP A 226 -1.96 19.47 17.56
CA ASP A 226 -1.37 19.85 16.28
C ASP A 226 -0.26 18.84 15.93
N THR A 227 -0.65 17.78 15.23
CA THR A 227 0.20 16.60 15.01
C THR A 227 0.61 16.48 13.56
N THR A 228 1.88 16.14 13.32
CA THR A 228 2.40 15.90 11.96
C THR A 228 2.70 14.42 11.74
N ALA A 229 2.11 13.85 10.69
CA ALA A 229 2.37 12.51 10.19
C ALA A 229 3.16 12.60 8.87
N SER A 230 4.32 11.95 8.80
CA SER A 230 5.21 12.02 7.62
C SER A 230 5.43 10.65 7.00
N ILE A 231 5.16 10.51 5.70
CA ILE A 231 5.34 9.25 4.95
C ILE A 231 6.42 9.47 3.88
N GLY A 232 7.42 8.60 3.82
CA GLY A 232 8.59 8.68 2.93
C GLY A 232 8.51 7.71 1.77
N ASN A 233 8.83 8.18 0.55
CA ASN A 233 9.03 7.33 -0.62
C ASN A 233 10.30 7.75 -1.35
N VAL A 234 10.85 6.82 -2.12
CA VAL A 234 11.90 7.07 -3.10
C VAL A 234 11.45 6.55 -4.47
N CYS A 235 12.04 7.08 -5.53
CA CYS A 235 11.82 6.54 -6.87
C CYS A 235 13.12 6.04 -7.49
N LEU A 236 12.98 4.97 -8.29
CA LEU A 236 14.07 4.30 -8.97
C LEU A 236 14.13 4.70 -10.44
N GLY A 237 15.32 4.62 -11.02
CA GLY A 237 15.54 4.93 -12.42
C GLY A 237 16.95 4.63 -12.88
N ALA A 238 17.38 5.38 -13.89
CA ALA A 238 18.70 5.25 -14.47
C ALA A 238 19.79 5.83 -13.56
N GLY A 239 20.97 5.22 -13.60
CA GLY A 239 22.18 5.68 -12.90
C GLY A 239 23.44 5.62 -13.74
N GLY A 240 23.31 5.31 -15.04
CA GLY A 240 24.39 5.24 -16.01
C GLY A 240 24.91 3.83 -16.31
N GLY A 241 24.30 2.78 -15.76
CA GLY A 241 24.73 1.39 -15.97
C GLY A 241 24.72 0.96 -17.44
N LEU A 242 25.69 0.13 -17.83
CA LEU A 242 25.83 -0.44 -19.15
C LEU A 242 25.81 -1.96 -19.08
N THR A 243 25.01 -2.57 -19.94
CA THR A 243 24.77 -4.01 -19.91
C THR A 243 25.97 -4.82 -20.40
N LEU A 244 25.92 -6.13 -20.18
CA LEU A 244 26.83 -7.11 -20.81
C LEU A 244 26.92 -6.92 -22.34
N GLY A 245 25.82 -6.49 -22.97
CA GLY A 245 25.77 -6.20 -24.40
C GLY A 245 26.64 -5.02 -24.82
N PHE A 246 26.81 -4.01 -23.95
CA PHE A 246 27.76 -2.93 -24.19
C PHE A 246 29.20 -3.42 -24.08
N TRP A 247 29.54 -4.09 -22.97
CA TRP A 247 30.89 -4.56 -22.68
C TRP A 247 31.39 -5.69 -23.61
N SER A 248 30.50 -6.31 -24.37
CA SER A 248 30.82 -7.32 -25.39
C SER A 248 30.86 -6.80 -26.83
N ASN A 249 30.55 -5.52 -27.07
CA ASN A 249 30.54 -4.93 -28.40
C ASN A 249 31.80 -4.09 -28.69
N LYS A 250 31.90 -3.51 -29.90
CA LYS A 250 33.08 -2.72 -30.31
C LYS A 250 33.32 -1.46 -29.46
N ASN A 251 32.27 -0.87 -28.92
CA ASN A 251 32.37 0.31 -28.06
C ASN A 251 32.95 -0.07 -26.70
N GLY A 252 32.42 -1.12 -26.06
CA GLY A 252 32.98 -1.65 -24.80
C GLY A 252 34.42 -2.14 -24.98
N GLN A 253 34.69 -2.87 -26.07
CA GLN A 253 36.05 -3.28 -26.44
C GLN A 253 37.02 -2.11 -26.55
N GLY A 254 36.57 -1.00 -27.14
CA GLY A 254 37.40 0.20 -27.33
C GLY A 254 37.77 0.91 -26.03
N LEU A 255 37.04 0.65 -24.94
CA LEU A 255 37.33 1.20 -23.61
C LEU A 255 38.21 0.28 -22.78
N LEU A 256 38.06 -1.04 -22.94
CA LEU A 256 38.80 -2.04 -22.17
C LEU A 256 40.31 -1.96 -22.43
N ASN A 257 41.06 -1.80 -21.35
CA ASN A 257 42.52 -1.83 -21.33
C ASN A 257 43.06 -2.93 -20.41
N TYR A 258 44.39 -3.07 -20.36
CA TYR A 258 45.04 -4.09 -19.54
C TYR A 258 44.75 -3.93 -18.03
N SER A 259 44.64 -2.70 -17.53
CA SER A 259 44.29 -2.44 -16.14
C SER A 259 42.88 -2.93 -15.81
N ASP A 260 41.92 -2.74 -16.71
CA ASP A 260 40.53 -3.20 -16.48
C ASP A 260 40.48 -4.73 -16.41
N LEU A 261 41.18 -5.40 -17.32
CA LEU A 261 41.27 -6.87 -17.35
C LEU A 261 41.99 -7.40 -16.10
N ALA A 262 43.06 -6.74 -15.66
CA ALA A 262 43.75 -7.10 -14.41
C ALA A 262 42.86 -6.87 -13.18
N SER A 263 42.08 -5.78 -13.14
CA SER A 263 41.10 -5.54 -12.08
C SER A 263 40.01 -6.60 -12.06
N LEU A 264 39.48 -7.01 -13.22
CA LEU A 264 38.54 -8.12 -13.33
C LEU A 264 39.16 -9.46 -12.90
N GLY A 265 40.43 -9.72 -13.25
CA GLY A 265 41.17 -10.91 -12.82
C GLY A 265 41.54 -10.93 -11.33
N SER A 266 41.31 -9.83 -10.61
CA SER A 266 41.42 -9.78 -9.14
C SER A 266 40.12 -10.14 -8.42
N LEU A 267 39.02 -10.28 -9.17
CA LEU A 267 37.73 -10.73 -8.66
C LEU A 267 37.61 -12.25 -8.73
N ASN A 268 36.76 -12.84 -7.91
CA ASN A 268 36.47 -14.28 -7.88
C ASN A 268 35.51 -14.71 -9.00
N LEU A 269 35.70 -14.22 -10.24
CA LEU A 269 34.82 -14.55 -11.35
C LEU A 269 34.87 -16.05 -11.67
N ARG A 270 33.74 -16.60 -12.11
CA ARG A 270 33.54 -18.04 -12.31
C ARG A 270 33.14 -18.37 -13.73
N ASP A 271 33.59 -19.52 -14.21
CA ASP A 271 33.12 -20.10 -15.48
C ASP A 271 31.92 -21.04 -15.29
N ALA A 272 31.52 -21.72 -16.38
CA ALA A 272 30.39 -22.65 -16.39
C ALA A 272 30.55 -23.84 -15.44
N TYR A 273 31.78 -24.21 -15.09
CA TYR A 273 32.12 -25.34 -14.23
C TYR A 273 32.54 -24.90 -12.82
N GLY A 274 32.54 -23.59 -12.55
CA GLY A 274 32.90 -22.99 -11.28
C GLY A 274 34.40 -22.78 -11.05
N ALA A 275 35.22 -22.99 -12.08
CA ALA A 275 36.62 -22.61 -12.04
C ALA A 275 36.77 -21.08 -12.05
N ASN A 276 37.88 -20.58 -11.50
CA ASN A 276 38.21 -19.15 -11.58
C ASN A 276 38.36 -18.72 -13.04
N TYR A 277 37.93 -17.50 -13.34
CA TYR A 277 38.11 -16.87 -14.63
C TYR A 277 38.84 -15.53 -14.50
N ASP A 278 40.11 -15.52 -14.92
CA ASP A 278 40.97 -14.34 -14.83
C ASP A 278 41.23 -13.80 -16.26
N PRO A 279 40.45 -12.81 -16.74
CA PRO A 279 40.58 -12.35 -18.12
C PRO A 279 41.92 -11.65 -18.37
N ALA A 280 42.67 -12.12 -19.36
CA ALA A 280 43.94 -11.51 -19.79
C ALA A 280 43.86 -10.85 -21.17
N SER A 281 42.74 -11.01 -21.88
CA SER A 281 42.51 -10.44 -23.22
C SER A 281 41.02 -10.24 -23.47
N TYR A 282 40.68 -9.68 -24.63
CA TYR A 282 39.29 -9.53 -25.04
C TYR A 282 38.57 -10.85 -25.43
N SER A 283 39.21 -12.02 -25.24
CA SER A 283 38.48 -13.28 -25.10
C SER A 283 37.41 -13.23 -24.00
N PHE A 284 37.54 -12.25 -23.08
CA PHE A 284 36.48 -11.75 -22.20
C PHE A 284 35.09 -11.71 -22.84
N ARG A 285 34.97 -11.23 -24.08
CA ARG A 285 33.68 -11.17 -24.79
C ARG A 285 32.99 -12.54 -24.85
N THR A 286 33.73 -13.58 -25.21
CA THR A 286 33.18 -14.93 -25.37
C THR A 286 32.71 -15.46 -24.02
N TRP A 287 33.53 -15.30 -22.98
CA TRP A 287 33.15 -15.67 -21.61
C TRP A 287 31.93 -14.88 -21.12
N LEU A 288 31.85 -13.57 -21.38
CA LEU A 288 30.75 -12.74 -20.93
C LEU A 288 29.41 -13.16 -21.56
N LEU A 289 29.42 -13.49 -22.86
CA LEU A 289 28.23 -13.89 -23.61
C LEU A 289 27.83 -15.35 -23.41
N SER A 290 28.73 -16.20 -22.90
CA SER A 290 28.44 -17.60 -22.57
C SER A 290 27.86 -17.81 -21.18
N ALA A 291 27.77 -16.75 -20.37
CA ALA A 291 27.21 -16.84 -19.02
C ALA A 291 25.73 -17.28 -19.05
N THR A 292 25.41 -18.34 -18.31
CA THR A 292 24.04 -18.85 -18.15
C THR A 292 23.72 -19.05 -16.68
N ALA A 293 22.44 -19.02 -16.31
CA ALA A 293 22.00 -19.26 -14.94
C ALA A 293 22.02 -20.76 -14.55
N THR A 294 22.56 -21.65 -15.39
CA THR A 294 22.76 -23.07 -15.06
C THR A 294 23.72 -23.17 -13.86
N ASN A 295 24.89 -22.54 -13.96
CA ASN A 295 25.71 -22.17 -12.81
C ASN A 295 25.38 -20.72 -12.44
N MET A 296 24.63 -20.50 -11.35
CA MET A 296 24.26 -19.14 -10.92
C MET A 296 25.50 -18.28 -10.66
N SER A 297 26.60 -18.88 -10.19
CA SER A 297 27.86 -18.18 -9.96
C SER A 297 28.43 -17.59 -11.25
N TYR A 298 28.25 -18.25 -12.40
CA TYR A 298 28.70 -17.72 -13.69
C TYR A 298 27.84 -16.52 -14.14
N MET A 299 26.51 -16.63 -14.03
CA MET A 299 25.62 -15.50 -14.34
C MET A 299 25.88 -14.31 -13.41
N LEU A 300 26.08 -14.55 -12.12
CA LEU A 300 26.47 -13.51 -11.15
C LEU A 300 27.82 -12.89 -11.52
N SER A 301 28.81 -13.70 -11.91
CA SER A 301 30.13 -13.22 -12.35
C SER A 301 30.02 -12.28 -13.55
N ALA A 302 29.18 -12.60 -14.54
CA ALA A 302 29.00 -11.76 -15.70
C ALA A 302 28.37 -10.39 -15.37
N GLN A 303 27.40 -10.36 -14.45
CA GLN A 303 26.80 -9.12 -13.97
C GLN A 303 27.75 -8.29 -13.10
N LEU A 304 28.54 -8.96 -12.25
CA LEU A 304 29.60 -8.34 -11.45
C LEU A 304 30.66 -7.70 -12.34
N ALA A 305 31.11 -8.40 -13.39
CA ALA A 305 32.10 -7.86 -14.32
C ALA A 305 31.60 -6.59 -15.02
N ALA A 306 30.36 -6.60 -15.54
CA ALA A 306 29.76 -5.42 -16.18
C ALA A 306 29.64 -4.25 -15.19
N THR A 307 29.11 -4.48 -13.99
CA THR A 307 28.96 -3.41 -12.97
C THR A 307 30.32 -2.85 -12.54
N SER A 308 31.33 -3.71 -12.41
CA SER A 308 32.69 -3.29 -12.02
C SER A 308 33.33 -2.40 -13.07
N LEU A 309 33.10 -2.70 -14.36
CA LEU A 309 33.55 -1.86 -15.47
C LEU A 309 32.77 -0.54 -15.53
N ASP A 310 31.46 -0.55 -15.29
CA ASP A 310 30.67 0.67 -15.21
C ASP A 310 31.21 1.65 -14.14
N VAL A 311 31.61 1.12 -12.99
CA VAL A 311 32.25 1.92 -11.93
C VAL A 311 33.65 2.36 -12.33
N ALA A 312 34.48 1.46 -12.86
CA ALA A 312 35.86 1.77 -13.24
C ALA A 312 35.96 2.87 -14.31
N HIS A 313 35.01 2.89 -15.25
CA HIS A 313 34.94 3.89 -16.30
C HIS A 313 34.07 5.12 -15.94
N GLY A 314 33.56 5.19 -14.70
CA GLY A 314 32.83 6.35 -14.19
C GLY A 314 31.42 6.53 -14.77
N PHE A 315 30.87 5.52 -15.46
CA PHE A 315 29.48 5.52 -15.90
C PHE A 315 28.52 5.44 -14.72
N VAL A 316 28.90 4.66 -13.69
CA VAL A 316 28.17 4.52 -12.44
C VAL A 316 29.04 4.99 -11.28
N LYS A 317 28.47 5.79 -10.38
CA LYS A 317 29.15 6.12 -9.12
C LYS A 317 29.07 4.92 -8.18
N GLY A 318 30.20 4.43 -7.69
CA GLY A 318 30.23 3.32 -6.74
C GLY A 318 29.46 3.59 -5.42
N SER A 319 29.31 4.86 -5.04
CA SER A 319 28.51 5.28 -3.88
C SER A 319 27.02 5.45 -4.18
N ALA A 320 26.57 5.32 -5.43
CA ALA A 320 25.16 5.44 -5.77
C ALA A 320 24.36 4.31 -5.10
N LEU A 321 23.18 4.65 -4.59
CA LEU A 321 22.27 3.68 -3.99
C LEU A 321 21.47 2.97 -5.07
N ILE A 322 21.37 1.65 -4.92
CA ILE A 322 20.51 0.78 -5.73
C ILE A 322 19.56 -0.02 -4.85
N TYR A 323 18.39 -0.35 -5.39
CA TYR A 323 17.47 -1.29 -4.77
C TYR A 323 17.98 -2.73 -4.98
N ALA A 324 18.37 -3.37 -3.87
CA ALA A 324 19.02 -4.68 -3.80
C ALA A 324 18.47 -5.53 -2.62
N PRO A 325 17.13 -5.73 -2.52
CA PRO A 325 16.51 -6.36 -1.35
C PRO A 325 17.00 -7.78 -1.09
N GLY A 326 17.24 -8.10 0.18
CA GLY A 326 17.67 -9.43 0.64
C GLY A 326 19.12 -9.79 0.32
N THR A 327 19.91 -8.84 -0.20
CA THR A 327 21.38 -8.88 -0.11
C THR A 327 21.81 -8.54 1.33
N ALA A 328 22.97 -9.01 1.75
CA ALA A 328 23.51 -8.75 3.09
C ALA A 328 23.95 -7.30 3.29
N SER A 329 24.33 -6.60 2.21
CA SER A 329 24.72 -5.19 2.22
C SER A 329 23.53 -4.23 2.20
N ALA A 330 22.32 -4.70 1.89
CA ALA A 330 21.13 -3.86 1.90
C ALA A 330 20.69 -3.52 3.32
N ASN A 331 20.27 -2.27 3.50
CA ASN A 331 19.58 -1.82 4.70
C ASN A 331 18.19 -2.51 4.82
N PRO A 332 17.48 -2.35 5.95
CA PRO A 332 16.14 -2.95 6.14
C PRO A 332 15.10 -2.57 5.07
N LEU A 333 15.31 -1.46 4.35
CA LEU A 333 14.45 -1.01 3.25
C LEU A 333 14.86 -1.58 1.88
N GLY A 334 15.92 -2.39 1.83
CA GLY A 334 16.39 -3.07 0.63
C GLY A 334 17.38 -2.27 -0.21
N PHE A 335 18.00 -1.21 0.33
CA PHE A 335 18.93 -0.35 -0.41
C PHE A 335 20.38 -0.55 0.01
N ALA A 336 21.28 -0.60 -0.97
CA ALA A 336 22.72 -0.70 -0.77
C ALA A 336 23.45 0.19 -1.77
N SER A 337 24.70 0.56 -1.48
CA SER A 337 25.56 1.18 -2.49
C SER A 337 26.03 0.14 -3.52
N VAL A 338 26.26 0.58 -4.76
CA VAL A 338 26.80 -0.29 -5.82
C VAL A 338 28.09 -0.99 -5.37
N ASN A 339 29.02 -0.27 -4.76
CA ASN A 339 30.28 -0.83 -4.27
C ASN A 339 30.07 -1.92 -3.20
N ALA A 340 29.08 -1.76 -2.33
CA ALA A 340 28.79 -2.76 -1.32
C ALA A 340 28.25 -4.07 -1.94
N VAL A 341 27.33 -3.97 -2.90
CA VAL A 341 26.80 -5.14 -3.62
C VAL A 341 27.87 -5.82 -4.48
N VAL A 342 28.75 -5.04 -5.13
CA VAL A 342 29.91 -5.54 -5.89
C VAL A 342 30.86 -6.33 -4.97
N ALA A 343 31.21 -5.78 -3.80
CA ALA A 343 32.07 -6.45 -2.85
C ALA A 343 31.45 -7.72 -2.25
N GLU A 344 30.15 -7.68 -1.94
CA GLU A 344 29.37 -8.82 -1.45
C GLU A 344 29.32 -9.94 -2.50
N ALA A 345 28.98 -9.61 -3.75
CA ALA A 345 28.96 -10.57 -4.86
C ALA A 345 30.33 -11.20 -5.09
N ASN A 346 31.40 -10.40 -5.07
CA ASN A 346 32.76 -10.91 -5.23
C ASN A 346 33.14 -11.88 -4.10
N THR A 347 32.75 -11.57 -2.86
CA THR A 347 33.00 -12.45 -1.70
C THR A 347 32.22 -13.75 -1.82
N GLU A 348 30.93 -13.67 -2.15
CA GLU A 348 30.05 -14.83 -2.33
C GLU A 348 30.57 -15.76 -3.44
N LEU A 349 31.02 -15.21 -4.56
CA LEU A 349 31.62 -16.00 -5.63
C LEU A 349 32.92 -16.68 -5.18
N GLY A 350 33.70 -16.05 -4.29
CA GLY A 350 34.91 -16.63 -3.69
C GLY A 350 34.62 -17.90 -2.88
N VAL A 351 33.49 -17.92 -2.17
CA VAL A 351 33.06 -19.05 -1.34
C VAL A 351 32.29 -20.10 -2.15
N HIS A 352 31.41 -19.67 -3.05
CA HIS A 352 30.45 -20.52 -3.76
C HIS A 352 30.57 -20.37 -5.28
N GLY A 353 31.60 -21.01 -5.86
CA GLY A 353 31.92 -20.92 -7.28
C GLY A 353 31.05 -21.75 -8.23
N LEU A 354 30.35 -22.77 -7.72
CA LEU A 354 29.49 -23.66 -8.51
C LEU A 354 28.12 -23.84 -7.83
N VAL A 355 27.13 -23.09 -8.29
CA VAL A 355 25.77 -23.07 -7.73
C VAL A 355 24.75 -23.49 -8.79
N LEU A 356 24.46 -24.79 -8.81
CA LEU A 356 23.50 -25.42 -9.72
C LEU A 356 22.07 -25.40 -9.15
N SER A 357 21.11 -25.92 -9.92
CA SER A 357 19.73 -26.12 -9.45
C SER A 357 19.69 -26.97 -8.18
N GLY A 358 18.83 -26.62 -7.22
CA GLY A 358 18.69 -27.31 -5.93
C GLY A 358 19.72 -26.93 -4.87
N ASN A 359 20.76 -26.15 -5.20
CA ASN A 359 21.72 -25.65 -4.23
C ASN A 359 21.09 -24.58 -3.30
N SER A 360 21.34 -24.65 -2.00
CA SER A 360 20.80 -23.74 -0.98
C SER A 360 21.18 -22.27 -1.21
N PHE A 361 22.34 -21.99 -1.81
CA PHE A 361 22.84 -20.64 -2.07
C PHE A 361 22.29 -20.02 -3.37
N ARG A 362 21.58 -20.80 -4.19
CA ARG A 362 21.06 -20.32 -5.48
C ARG A 362 20.17 -19.09 -5.32
N SER A 363 19.27 -19.11 -4.34
CA SER A 363 18.36 -17.99 -4.09
C SER A 363 19.11 -16.71 -3.68
N TYR A 364 20.22 -16.86 -2.95
CA TYR A 364 21.04 -15.73 -2.52
C TYR A 364 21.85 -15.13 -3.67
N GLN A 365 22.52 -15.98 -4.46
CA GLN A 365 23.22 -15.51 -5.66
C GLN A 365 22.28 -14.91 -6.70
N GLU A 366 21.04 -15.40 -6.78
CA GLU A 366 20.01 -14.79 -7.63
C GLU A 366 19.64 -13.38 -7.17
N ARG A 367 19.57 -13.11 -5.86
CA ARG A 367 19.35 -11.75 -5.33
C ARG A 367 20.48 -10.79 -5.72
N LEU A 368 21.73 -11.21 -5.50
CA LEU A 368 22.92 -10.45 -5.92
C LEU A 368 22.95 -10.21 -7.43
N LYS A 369 22.70 -11.27 -8.21
CA LYS A 369 22.65 -11.21 -9.67
C LYS A 369 21.58 -10.23 -10.13
N ASN A 370 20.39 -10.26 -9.52
CA ASN A 370 19.29 -9.39 -9.91
C ASN A 370 19.53 -7.94 -9.52
N ALA A 371 20.18 -7.67 -8.37
CA ALA A 371 20.58 -6.32 -7.98
C ALA A 371 21.55 -5.70 -9.01
N LEU A 372 22.61 -6.42 -9.37
CA LEU A 372 23.61 -5.97 -10.35
C LEU A 372 23.03 -5.89 -11.76
N ASP A 373 22.23 -6.87 -12.19
CA ASP A 373 21.54 -6.85 -13.48
C ASP A 373 20.59 -5.65 -13.59
N ASN A 374 19.82 -5.34 -12.55
CA ASN A 374 18.97 -4.15 -12.55
C ASN A 374 19.78 -2.85 -12.61
N ALA A 375 20.94 -2.79 -11.94
CA ALA A 375 21.85 -1.64 -12.04
C ALA A 375 22.39 -1.49 -13.47
N ASN A 376 22.96 -2.55 -14.05
CA ASN A 376 23.47 -2.56 -15.43
C ASN A 376 22.39 -2.20 -16.47
N ASN A 377 21.11 -2.47 -16.17
CA ASN A 377 19.97 -2.14 -17.01
C ASN A 377 19.30 -0.78 -16.68
N ASN A 378 19.88 0.03 -15.79
CA ASN A 378 19.34 1.34 -15.40
C ASN A 378 17.93 1.30 -14.78
N ARG A 379 17.66 0.30 -13.92
CA ARG A 379 16.33 0.07 -13.35
C ARG A 379 16.22 0.33 -11.85
N SER A 380 17.32 0.32 -11.11
CA SER A 380 17.29 0.24 -9.64
C SER A 380 17.96 1.40 -8.92
N PHE A 381 18.46 2.43 -9.61
CA PHE A 381 19.15 3.53 -8.94
C PHE A 381 18.18 4.50 -8.30
N VAL A 382 18.44 4.85 -7.04
CA VAL A 382 17.76 5.96 -6.37
C VAL A 382 18.00 7.24 -7.17
N GLN A 383 16.91 7.94 -7.50
CA GLN A 383 17.00 9.22 -8.19
C GLN A 383 17.33 10.35 -7.21
N PRO A 384 17.95 11.45 -7.66
CA PRO A 384 18.32 12.55 -6.76
C PRO A 384 17.13 13.43 -6.34
N ALA A 385 16.00 13.31 -7.04
CA ALA A 385 14.80 14.12 -6.85
C ALA A 385 13.53 13.31 -7.16
N PRO A 386 12.35 13.75 -6.67
CA PRO A 386 11.07 13.12 -6.98
C PRO A 386 10.85 12.92 -8.47
N CYS A 387 10.47 11.69 -8.83
CA CYS A 387 10.06 11.36 -10.19
C CYS A 387 8.66 11.95 -10.48
N PRO A 388 8.23 11.98 -11.75
CA PRO A 388 6.81 12.14 -12.07
C PRO A 388 5.97 11.00 -11.47
N PHE A 389 4.74 11.32 -11.08
CA PHE A 389 3.76 10.32 -10.66
C PHE A 389 2.34 10.76 -11.00
N SER A 390 1.43 9.80 -11.07
CA SER A 390 0.02 9.99 -11.33
C SER A 390 -0.84 8.94 -10.62
N PHE A 391 -2.13 9.23 -10.47
CA PHE A 391 -3.12 8.32 -9.89
C PHE A 391 -4.26 8.09 -10.87
N ALA A 392 -4.88 6.92 -10.78
CA ALA A 392 -6.12 6.67 -11.50
C ALA A 392 -7.20 7.72 -11.12
N PRO A 393 -8.06 8.11 -12.08
CA PRO A 393 -9.16 9.06 -11.86
C PRO A 393 -10.00 8.75 -10.62
#